data_AF-A0A959F3W4-F1
#
_entry.id   AF-A0A959F3W4-F1
#
_cell.length_a   1.000
_cell.length_b   1.000
_cell.length_c   1.000
_cell.angle_alpha   90.00
_cell.angle_beta   90.00
_cell.angle_gamma   90.00
#
_symmetry.space_group_name_H-M   'P 1'
#
loop_
_entity.id
_entity.type
_entity.pdbx_description
1 polymer ?
#
loop_
_entity_poly.entity_id
_entity_poly.type
_entity_poly.pdbx_seq_one_letter_code
_entity_poly.pdbx_strand_id
1 'polypeptide(L)' 'AITFINGKDRGRFRRIEDLIEMKIRRLPLPAELANATPRASSGDGDRRGRRGGGRSGRKRGGKRGDKGQSDRRKG' A
#
# COMPACT_ATOMS: atom_id res chain seq x y z
N ALA A 1 -21.02 -14.87 -15.79
CA ALA A 1 -19.71 -15.46 -15.45
C ALA A 1 -19.59 -15.61 -13.94
N ILE A 2 -18.76 -16.54 -13.47
CA ILE A 2 -18.44 -16.72 -12.04
C ILE A 2 -16.96 -16.40 -11.86
N THR A 3 -16.61 -15.68 -10.78
CA THR A 3 -15.24 -15.27 -10.50
C THR A 3 -14.87 -15.59 -9.06
N PHE A 4 -13.73 -16.23 -8.86
CA PHE A 4 -13.14 -16.44 -7.54
C PHE A 4 -12.11 -15.35 -7.26
N ILE A 5 -12.20 -14.74 -6.08
CA ILE A 5 -11.26 -13.71 -5.63
C ILE A 5 -10.66 -14.11 -4.28
N ASN A 6 -9.38 -13.85 -4.10
CA ASN A 6 -8.70 -14.02 -2.82
C ASN A 6 -8.62 -12.67 -2.06
N GLY A 7 -8.06 -12.69 -0.85
CA GLY A 7 -7.90 -11.47 -0.04
C GLY A 7 -7.03 -10.38 -0.70
N LYS A 8 -5.99 -10.77 -1.45
CA LYS A 8 -5.08 -9.82 -2.14
C LYS A 8 -5.79 -9.11 -3.30
N ASP A 9 -6.69 -9.80 -3.98
CA ASP A 9 -7.38 -9.28 -5.18
C ASP A 9 -8.65 -8.50 -4.87
N ARG A 10 -9.18 -8.56 -3.64
CA ARG A 10 -10.41 -7.87 -3.24
C ARG A 10 -10.38 -6.36 -3.55
N GLY A 11 -9.25 -5.70 -3.33
CA GLY A 11 -9.09 -4.27 -3.62
C GLY A 11 -9.11 -3.95 -5.12
N ARG A 12 -8.52 -4.84 -5.95
CA ARG A 12 -8.56 -4.72 -7.41
C ARG A 12 -9.97 -4.95 -7.93
N PHE A 13 -10.65 -5.98 -7.41
CA PHE A 13 -12.01 -6.31 -7.80
C PHE A 13 -13.01 -5.17 -7.46
N ARG A 14 -12.82 -4.49 -6.32
CA ARG A 14 -13.64 -3.30 -6.00
C ARG A 14 -13.57 -2.22 -7.08
N ARG A 15 -12.41 -1.99 -7.70
CA ARG A 15 -12.28 -1.01 -8.80
C ARG A 15 -13.10 -1.42 -10.02
N ILE A 16 -13.23 -2.73 -10.27
CA ILE A 16 -14.08 -3.23 -11.36
C ILE A 16 -15.54 -2.95 -11.04
N GLU A 17 -16.00 -3.22 -9.81
CA GLU A 17 -17.37 -2.87 -9.38
C GLU A 17 -17.67 -1.38 -9.55
N ASP A 18 -16.72 -0.53 -9.17
CA ASP A 18 -16.87 0.93 -9.28
C ASP A 18 -16.90 1.38 -10.76
N LEU A 19 -16.08 0.77 -11.63
CA LEU A 19 -16.03 1.11 -13.06
C LEU A 19 -17.33 0.78 -13.81
N ILE A 20 -17.98 -0.32 -13.45
CA ILE A 20 -19.25 -0.74 -14.04
C ILE A 20 -20.48 -0.22 -13.28
N GLU A 21 -20.24 0.58 -12.23
CA GLU A 21 -21.26 1.16 -11.34
C GLU A 21 -22.26 0.13 -10.78
N MET A 22 -21.83 -1.13 -10.63
CA MET A 22 -22.69 -2.24 -10.25
C MET A 22 -22.04 -3.09 -9.17
N LYS A 23 -22.84 -3.46 -8.17
CA LYS A 23 -22.43 -4.40 -7.12
C LYS A 23 -22.59 -5.84 -7.59
N ILE A 24 -21.50 -6.59 -7.55
CA ILE A 24 -21.50 -8.02 -7.87
C ILE A 24 -21.97 -8.80 -6.64
N ARG A 25 -22.95 -9.69 -6.84
CA ARG A 25 -23.50 -10.53 -5.77
C ARG A 25 -22.44 -11.52 -5.28
N ARG A 26 -22.31 -11.64 -3.96
CA ARG A 26 -21.39 -12.58 -3.31
C ARG A 26 -22.11 -13.88 -3.04
N LEU A 27 -21.55 -14.97 -3.55
CA LEU A 27 -21.99 -16.32 -3.23
C LEU A 27 -21.06 -16.90 -2.16
N PRO A 28 -21.58 -17.76 -1.26
CA PRO A 28 -20.74 -18.49 -0.33
C PRO A 28 -19.73 -19.37 -1.09
N LEU A 29 -18.60 -19.64 -0.45
CA LEU A 29 -17.59 -20.51 -1.05
C LEU A 29 -18.16 -21.95 -1.16
N PRO A 30 -18.05 -22.61 -2.32
CA PRO A 30 -18.45 -24.01 -2.47
C PRO A 30 -17.73 -24.92 -1.47
N ALA A 31 -18.42 -25.93 -0.93
CA ALA A 31 -17.91 -26.82 0.11
C ALA A 31 -16.62 -27.55 -0.28
N GLU A 32 -16.50 -27.95 -1.55
CA GLU A 32 -15.31 -28.60 -2.10
C GLU A 32 -14.04 -27.72 -2.01
N LEU A 33 -14.20 -26.39 -2.03
CA LEU A 33 -13.11 -25.43 -1.95
C LEU A 33 -12.85 -24.93 -0.52
N ALA A 34 -13.69 -25.28 0.46
CA ALA A 34 -13.53 -24.83 1.83
C ALA A 34 -12.21 -25.31 2.46
N ASN A 35 -11.77 -26.52 2.09
CA ASN A 35 -10.54 -27.13 2.59
C ASN A 35 -9.33 -26.90 1.68
N ALA A 36 -9.48 -26.14 0.59
CA ALA A 36 -8.41 -25.90 -0.35
C ALA A 36 -7.38 -24.94 0.28
N THR A 37 -6.15 -25.43 0.49
CA THR A 37 -5.04 -24.58 0.93
C THR A 37 -4.65 -23.64 -0.21
N PRO A 38 -4.63 -22.31 0.00
CA PRO A 38 -4.14 -21.38 -1.01
C PRO A 38 -2.69 -21.71 -1.34
N ARG A 39 -2.36 -21.80 -2.63
CA ARG A 39 -0.97 -21.96 -3.07
C ARG A 39 -0.15 -20.79 -2.53
N ALA A 40 1.04 -21.09 -2.01
CA ALA A 40 1.99 -20.07 -1.58
C ALA A 40 2.29 -19.14 -2.76
N SER A 41 2.02 -17.85 -2.56
CA SER A 41 2.33 -16.81 -3.52
C SER A 41 3.82 -16.54 -3.48
N SER A 42 4.59 -17.22 -4.33
CA SER A 42 6.01 -16.94 -4.56
C SER A 42 6.15 -15.61 -5.30
N GLY A 43 6.03 -14.48 -4.59
CA GLY A 43 6.15 -13.15 -5.19
C GLY A 43 5.23 -12.15 -4.53
N ASP A 44 5.78 -11.30 -3.67
CA ASP A 44 5.92 -9.88 -3.97
C ASP A 44 6.69 -9.22 -2.82
N GLY A 45 7.97 -8.98 -3.10
CA GLY A 45 8.89 -8.24 -2.26
C GLY A 45 8.70 -6.72 -2.31
N ASP A 46 7.50 -6.21 -2.60
CA ASP A 46 7.23 -4.77 -2.76
C ASP A 46 6.82 -4.07 -1.45
N ARG A 47 7.38 -4.49 -0.32
CA ARG A 47 7.29 -3.74 0.96
C ARG A 47 8.43 -2.74 1.15
N ARG A 48 8.98 -2.17 0.09
CA ARG A 48 9.91 -1.03 0.19
C ARG A 48 9.30 0.19 -0.50
N GLY A 49 8.73 1.09 0.31
CA GLY A 49 8.58 2.49 -0.11
C GLY A 49 7.18 3.12 -0.07
N ARG A 50 6.38 2.91 0.98
CA ARG A 50 5.36 3.91 1.36
C ARG A 50 5.71 4.54 2.70
N ARG A 51 6.79 5.34 2.72
CA ARG A 51 6.89 6.45 3.69
C ARG A 51 5.84 7.47 3.28
N GLY A 52 4.82 7.62 4.11
CA GLY A 52 3.71 8.54 3.89
C GLY A 52 4.18 9.97 3.69
N GLY A 53 3.66 10.61 2.65
CA GLY A 53 3.63 12.07 2.57
C GLY A 53 2.51 12.61 3.46
N GLY A 54 2.77 13.68 4.20
CA GLY A 54 1.73 14.34 5.00
C GLY A 54 2.21 15.39 6.00
N ARG A 55 2.78 16.49 5.51
CA ARG A 55 2.59 17.87 6.02
C ARG A 55 2.40 18.02 7.54
N SER A 56 3.50 18.12 8.30
CA SER A 56 3.47 18.79 9.62
C SER A 56 3.57 20.30 9.42
N GLY A 57 2.56 21.01 9.90
CA GLY A 57 2.37 22.44 9.72
C GLY A 57 3.48 23.32 10.31
N ARG A 58 3.68 24.43 9.61
CA ARG A 58 4.06 25.77 10.11
C ARG A 58 4.30 25.84 11.63
N LYS A 59 5.56 25.83 12.05
CA LYS A 59 5.99 26.53 13.27
C LYS A 59 7.13 27.50 12.92
N ARG A 60 6.69 28.76 12.75
CA ARG A 60 7.24 30.01 13.27
C ARG A 60 8.76 30.19 13.19
N GLY A 61 9.16 31.25 12.47
CA GLY A 61 10.52 31.74 12.42
C GLY A 61 11.13 32.03 13.79
N GLY A 62 12.44 31.87 13.84
CA GLY A 62 13.31 32.31 14.91
C GLY A 62 14.74 32.32 14.39
N LYS A 63 15.21 33.51 14.00
CA LYS A 63 16.64 33.78 13.76
C LYS A 63 17.46 33.44 15.01
N ARG A 64 18.69 32.95 14.79
CA ARG A 64 19.93 32.95 15.63
C ARG A 64 20.66 31.64 15.30
N GLY A 65 21.90 31.57 14.84
CA GLY A 65 22.95 32.55 14.64
C GLY A 65 24.21 31.73 14.32
N ASP A 66 25.02 32.23 13.38
CA ASP A 66 26.47 32.27 13.41
C ASP A 66 27.23 31.15 14.17
N LYS A 67 27.81 30.24 13.38
CA LYS A 67 29.09 29.52 13.60
C LYS A 67 29.37 28.83 12.27
N GLY A 68 30.16 29.40 11.36
CA GLY A 68 31.55 29.81 11.61
C GLY A 68 32.42 28.77 10.91
N GLN A 69 33.22 29.27 9.96
CA GLN A 69 34.26 28.58 9.19
C GLN A 69 35.03 27.49 9.97
N SER A 70 35.35 26.40 9.29
CA SER A 70 36.74 25.94 9.07
C SER A 70 36.65 24.67 8.23
N ASP A 71 36.94 24.77 6.95
CA ASP A 71 38.25 24.42 6.41
C ASP A 71 38.40 22.93 6.10
N ARG A 72 38.64 22.75 4.80
CA ARG A 72 39.46 21.72 4.16
C ARG A 72 40.47 21.07 5.12
N ARG A 73 40.63 19.75 4.94
CA ARG A 73 41.80 18.88 5.22
C ARG A 73 41.63 17.89 6.37
N LYS A 74 41.38 16.62 5.98
CA LYS A 74 41.95 15.35 6.49
C LYS A 74 40.99 14.22 6.07
N GLY A 75 41.38 13.15 5.38
CA GLY A 75 42.66 12.69 4.85
C GLY A 75 42.38 11.56 3.86
#